data_AF-A0A378AF89-F1
#
_entry.id   AF-A0A378AF89-F1
#
_cell.length_a   1.000
_cell.length_b   1.000
_cell.length_c   1.000
_cell.angle_alpha   90.00
_cell.angle_beta   90.00
_cell.angle_gamma   90.00
#
_symmetry.space_group_name_H-M   'P 1'
#
loop_
_entity.id
_entity.type
_entity.pdbx_description
1 polymer ?
#
loop_
_entity_poly.entity_id
_entity_poly.type
_entity_poly.pdbx_seq_one_letter_code
_entity_poly.pdbx_strand_id
1 'polypeptide(L)'
;MSDFHHGVQVVEINDGTRVISTVSTAIIGMVCTASDADAATFPLNKPVLITSVQSAIAKAGTKGTLAASLQAIADQSKPVIVVVRVAEGVGDDAEAQTISNIIGGTDENGNYTGLKALLTAEAVTGVKPRILGVPGLDSLEVATALAPICQKLRAFGYISAWDCKNISEAMLYRENFSQRELMVIWPDFQAWDTTANATETAWATARALGLRAKIDQDTGWHKTLSNVGVNGVTGISASVFWDLQESGTDADLLNEAGRHHAHSQRWFSILG
;
A
#
# COMPACT_ATOMS: atom_id res chain seq x y z
N MET A 1 -29.66 47.06 -16.54
CA MET A 1 -28.23 47.26 -16.26
C MET A 1 -27.98 46.75 -14.86
N SER A 2 -27.23 45.66 -14.74
CA SER A 2 -26.91 45.00 -13.46
C SER A 2 -25.98 45.88 -12.64
N ASP A 3 -26.37 46.16 -11.38
CA ASP A 3 -25.56 46.90 -10.41
C ASP A 3 -24.21 46.21 -10.20
N PHE A 4 -23.14 46.85 -10.69
CA PHE A 4 -21.76 46.47 -10.41
C PHE A 4 -21.32 47.18 -9.13
N HIS A 5 -21.05 46.40 -8.07
CA HIS A 5 -20.46 46.93 -6.84
C HIS A 5 -18.94 46.74 -6.86
N HIS A 6 -18.19 47.82 -6.63
CA HIS A 6 -16.73 47.78 -6.47
C HIS A 6 -16.38 48.18 -5.04
N GLY A 7 -16.05 47.18 -4.22
CA GLY A 7 -15.74 47.32 -2.79
C GLY A 7 -15.85 45.96 -2.08
N VAL A 8 -15.36 45.88 -0.85
CA VAL A 8 -15.54 44.69 0.01
C VAL A 8 -16.96 44.71 0.57
N GLN A 9 -17.70 43.61 0.38
CA GLN A 9 -19.00 43.39 1.00
C GLN A 9 -18.86 42.36 2.12
N VAL A 10 -19.45 42.65 3.28
CA VAL A 10 -19.60 41.69 4.36
C VAL A 10 -21.01 41.09 4.24
N VAL A 11 -21.05 39.78 3.99
CA VAL A 11 -22.29 38.99 3.99
C VAL A 11 -22.25 38.10 5.21
N GLU A 12 -23.13 38.37 6.16
CA GLU A 12 -23.27 37.54 7.37
C GLU A 12 -24.13 36.32 7.03
N ILE A 13 -23.46 35.20 6.77
CA ILE A 13 -24.12 33.92 6.45
C ILE A 13 -24.37 33.21 7.78
N ASN A 14 -25.64 33.16 8.20
CA ASN A 14 -26.08 32.47 9.43
C ASN A 14 -26.64 31.05 9.17
N ASP A 15 -26.44 30.51 7.96
CA ASP A 15 -26.95 29.18 7.58
C ASP A 15 -25.88 28.09 7.61
N GLY A 16 -26.23 27.02 8.34
CA GLY A 16 -25.74 25.66 8.15
C GLY A 16 -24.52 25.28 8.99
N THR A 17 -24.70 24.31 9.90
CA THR A 17 -23.61 23.43 10.34
C THR A 17 -22.89 22.91 9.10
N ARG A 18 -21.68 23.41 8.82
CA ARG A 18 -20.81 22.79 7.83
C ARG A 18 -20.53 21.38 8.32
N VAL A 19 -21.09 20.39 7.63
CA VAL A 19 -20.78 19.00 7.94
C VAL A 19 -19.30 18.83 7.67
N ILE A 20 -18.50 18.65 8.72
CA ILE A 20 -17.11 18.24 8.57
C ILE A 20 -17.19 16.80 8.08
N SER A 21 -17.06 16.60 6.77
CA SER A 21 -16.87 15.26 6.24
C SER A 21 -15.52 14.77 6.73
N THR A 22 -15.51 13.77 7.61
CA THR A 22 -14.28 13.08 7.98
C THR A 22 -13.69 12.46 6.71
N VAL A 23 -12.53 12.95 6.28
CA VAL A 23 -11.78 12.33 5.19
C VAL A 23 -11.41 10.93 5.64
N SER A 24 -11.92 9.91 4.95
CA SER A 24 -11.56 8.52 5.28
C SER A 24 -10.08 8.32 5.00
N THR A 25 -9.30 8.05 6.05
CA THR A 25 -7.87 7.72 5.93
C THR A 25 -7.66 6.23 5.64
N ALA A 26 -8.67 5.40 5.87
CA ALA A 26 -8.65 3.96 5.64
C ALA A 26 -8.98 3.55 4.19
N ILE A 27 -8.49 4.31 3.20
CA ILE A 27 -8.65 3.97 1.78
C ILE A 27 -7.31 3.44 1.27
N ILE A 28 -7.32 2.19 0.84
CA ILE A 28 -6.14 1.50 0.29
C ILE A 28 -6.06 1.79 -1.21
N GLY A 29 -4.86 2.06 -1.72
CA GLY A 29 -4.53 2.11 -3.13
C GLY A 29 -3.44 1.08 -3.42
N MET A 30 -3.70 0.13 -4.30
CA MET A 30 -2.71 -0.90 -4.63
C MET A 30 -2.62 -1.15 -6.12
N VAL A 31 -1.42 -1.51 -6.56
CA VAL A 31 -1.14 -1.95 -7.92
C VAL A 31 -0.83 -3.43 -7.88
N CYS A 32 -1.46 -4.20 -8.75
CA CYS A 32 -1.30 -5.66 -8.79
C CYS A 32 -1.27 -6.17 -10.22
N THR A 33 -0.71 -7.36 -10.38
CA THR A 33 -0.89 -8.16 -11.58
C THR A 33 -1.97 -9.20 -11.36
N ALA A 34 -2.67 -9.53 -12.43
CA ALA A 34 -3.54 -10.70 -12.52
C ALA A 34 -3.86 -10.89 -14.00
N SER A 35 -3.37 -11.94 -14.64
CA SER A 35 -3.63 -12.16 -16.07
C SER A 35 -5.04 -12.71 -16.34
N ASP A 36 -5.62 -13.42 -15.38
CA ASP A 36 -6.91 -14.12 -15.47
C ASP A 36 -8.07 -13.42 -14.74
N ALA A 37 -7.83 -12.25 -14.13
CA ALA A 37 -8.90 -11.44 -13.57
C ALA A 37 -9.92 -11.01 -14.63
N ASP A 38 -11.20 -10.91 -14.25
CA ASP A 38 -12.28 -10.45 -15.12
C ASP A 38 -11.96 -9.05 -15.65
N ALA A 39 -11.74 -8.92 -16.96
CA ALA A 39 -11.32 -7.68 -17.60
C ALA A 39 -12.39 -6.57 -17.53
N ALA A 40 -13.67 -6.93 -17.39
CA ALA A 40 -14.74 -5.95 -17.23
C ALA A 40 -14.73 -5.33 -15.82
N THR A 41 -14.51 -6.15 -14.79
CA THR A 41 -14.41 -5.67 -13.41
C THR A 41 -13.04 -5.02 -13.13
N PHE A 42 -11.96 -5.58 -13.67
CA PHE A 42 -10.58 -5.11 -13.50
C PHE A 42 -9.93 -4.79 -14.84
N PRO A 43 -10.30 -3.67 -15.48
CA PRO A 43 -9.63 -3.18 -16.67
C PRO A 43 -8.16 -2.81 -16.37
N LEU A 44 -7.30 -3.03 -17.36
CA LEU A 44 -5.88 -2.69 -17.26
C LEU A 44 -5.69 -1.17 -17.12
N ASN A 45 -4.75 -0.78 -16.25
CA ASN A 45 -4.30 0.58 -15.99
C ASN A 45 -5.40 1.57 -15.56
N LYS A 46 -6.56 1.08 -15.14
CA LYS A 46 -7.66 1.92 -14.67
C LYS A 46 -7.92 1.68 -13.18
N PRO A 47 -8.03 2.75 -12.37
CA PRO A 47 -8.42 2.62 -10.97
C PRO A 47 -9.84 2.09 -10.85
N VAL A 48 -10.00 1.01 -10.10
CA VAL A 48 -11.29 0.37 -9.82
C VAL A 48 -11.59 0.49 -8.33
N LEU A 49 -12.80 0.93 -8.00
CA LEU A 49 -13.29 0.99 -6.63
C LEU A 49 -13.83 -0.38 -6.19
N ILE A 50 -13.31 -0.87 -5.07
CA ILE A 50 -13.80 -2.06 -4.39
C ILE A 50 -14.38 -1.63 -3.04
N THR A 51 -15.67 -1.91 -2.86
CA THR A 51 -16.41 -1.71 -1.60
C THR A 51 -16.72 -3.01 -0.87
N SER A 52 -16.71 -4.14 -1.59
CA SER A 52 -16.85 -5.49 -1.05
C SER A 52 -15.66 -6.33 -1.49
N VAL A 53 -14.70 -6.55 -0.57
CA VAL A 53 -13.46 -7.26 -0.86
C VAL A 53 -13.73 -8.71 -1.27
N GLN A 54 -14.64 -9.40 -0.59
CA GLN A 54 -14.97 -10.80 -0.89
C GLN A 54 -15.60 -10.99 -2.28
N SER A 55 -16.48 -10.07 -2.68
CA SER A 55 -17.08 -10.12 -4.02
C SER A 55 -16.04 -9.81 -5.12
N ALA A 56 -15.04 -8.99 -4.81
CA ALA A 56 -13.95 -8.68 -5.72
C ALA A 56 -12.97 -9.86 -5.89
N ILE A 57 -12.67 -10.60 -4.82
CA ILE A 57 -11.78 -11.78 -4.86
C ILE A 57 -12.31 -12.84 -5.84
N ALA A 58 -13.63 -13.09 -5.86
CA ALA A 58 -14.25 -14.03 -6.80
C ALA A 58 -14.02 -13.68 -8.29
N LYS A 59 -13.68 -12.42 -8.59
CA LYS A 59 -13.41 -11.91 -9.95
C LYS A 59 -11.94 -11.58 -10.19
N ALA A 60 -11.09 -11.72 -9.18
CA ALA A 60 -9.67 -11.37 -9.22
C ALA A 60 -8.82 -12.41 -9.95
N GLY A 61 -9.39 -13.58 -10.29
CA GLY A 61 -8.63 -14.70 -10.83
C GLY A 61 -7.83 -15.42 -9.74
N THR A 62 -6.95 -16.33 -10.15
CA THR A 62 -6.03 -17.05 -9.27
C THR A 62 -4.56 -16.76 -9.59
N LYS A 63 -4.26 -16.09 -10.72
CA LYS A 63 -2.88 -15.75 -11.10
C LYS A 63 -2.48 -14.36 -10.65
N GLY A 64 -1.17 -14.15 -10.54
CA GLY A 64 -0.58 -12.87 -10.14
C GLY A 64 -0.78 -12.59 -8.65
N THR A 65 -0.76 -11.31 -8.29
CA THR A 65 -0.78 -10.88 -6.87
C THR A 65 -2.13 -10.38 -6.38
N LEU A 66 -3.09 -10.13 -7.28
CA LEU A 66 -4.36 -9.45 -6.92
C LEU A 66 -5.20 -10.24 -5.91
N ALA A 67 -5.50 -11.51 -6.17
CA ALA A 67 -6.41 -12.30 -5.34
C ALA A 67 -5.85 -12.52 -3.93
N ALA A 68 -4.58 -12.95 -3.83
CA ALA A 68 -3.89 -13.15 -2.57
C ALA A 68 -3.77 -11.85 -1.75
N SER A 69 -3.51 -10.72 -2.41
CA SER A 69 -3.43 -9.42 -1.73
C SER A 69 -4.79 -8.95 -1.20
N LEU A 70 -5.86 -9.13 -1.97
CA LEU A 70 -7.22 -8.81 -1.52
C LEU A 70 -7.64 -9.70 -0.35
N GLN A 71 -7.31 -10.99 -0.38
CA GLN A 71 -7.59 -11.91 0.73
C GLN A 71 -6.81 -11.50 1.99
N ALA A 72 -5.52 -11.19 1.87
CA ALA A 72 -4.70 -10.74 2.99
C ALA A 72 -5.22 -9.45 3.65
N ILE A 73 -5.80 -8.54 2.85
CA ILE A 73 -6.47 -7.33 3.37
C ILE A 73 -7.79 -7.73 4.07
N ALA A 74 -8.59 -8.61 3.44
CA ALA A 74 -9.88 -9.06 3.97
C ALA A 74 -9.76 -9.78 5.33
N ASP A 75 -8.64 -10.47 5.57
CA ASP A 75 -8.34 -11.12 6.86
C ASP A 75 -8.17 -10.11 8.02
N GLN A 76 -7.80 -8.86 7.70
CA GLN A 76 -7.59 -7.80 8.70
C GLN A 76 -8.82 -6.93 8.88
N SER A 77 -9.37 -6.40 7.78
CA SER A 77 -10.47 -5.44 7.79
C SER A 77 -11.27 -5.44 6.49
N LYS A 78 -12.34 -4.64 6.45
CA LYS A 78 -13.19 -4.46 5.25
C LYS A 78 -13.11 -3.01 4.75
N PRO A 79 -11.95 -2.54 4.28
CA PRO A 79 -11.79 -1.17 3.85
C PRO A 79 -12.27 -0.95 2.41
N VAL A 80 -12.36 0.32 2.03
CA VAL A 80 -12.48 0.72 0.64
C VAL A 80 -11.11 0.60 -0.03
N ILE A 81 -11.05 -0.09 -1.16
CA ILE A 81 -9.80 -0.34 -1.88
C ILE A 81 -9.92 0.21 -3.29
N VAL A 82 -8.89 0.91 -3.74
CA VAL A 82 -8.68 1.28 -5.14
C VAL A 82 -7.59 0.37 -5.68
N VAL A 83 -7.95 -0.45 -6.67
CA VAL A 83 -7.00 -1.34 -7.34
C VAL A 83 -6.70 -0.81 -8.73
N VAL A 84 -5.43 -0.82 -9.10
CA VAL A 84 -5.00 -0.66 -10.49
C VAL A 84 -4.35 -1.97 -10.93
N ARG A 85 -5.00 -2.65 -11.89
CA ARG A 85 -4.46 -3.88 -12.48
C ARG A 85 -3.49 -3.52 -13.60
N VAL A 86 -2.34 -4.17 -13.61
CA VAL A 86 -1.29 -3.99 -14.62
C VAL A 86 -1.00 -5.31 -15.32
N ALA A 87 -0.58 -5.24 -16.58
CA ALA A 87 -0.20 -6.41 -17.36
C ALA A 87 1.20 -6.91 -16.95
N GLU A 88 1.33 -8.24 -16.84
CA GLU A 88 2.63 -8.89 -16.71
C GLU A 88 3.39 -8.81 -18.03
N GLY A 89 4.72 -8.74 -17.94
CA GLY A 89 5.59 -8.84 -19.10
C GLY A 89 5.58 -10.23 -19.72
N VAL A 90 6.03 -10.31 -20.98
CA VAL A 90 6.10 -11.57 -21.74
C VAL A 90 7.47 -11.76 -22.36
N GLY A 91 7.88 -13.02 -22.51
CA GLY A 91 9.17 -13.40 -23.10
C GLY A 91 10.34 -13.30 -22.12
N ASP A 92 11.55 -13.13 -22.66
CA ASP A 92 12.79 -13.21 -21.90
C ASP A 92 12.98 -12.03 -20.92
N ASP A 93 12.35 -10.88 -21.19
CA ASP A 93 12.42 -9.67 -20.36
C ASP A 93 11.14 -9.45 -19.50
N ALA A 94 10.39 -10.52 -19.22
CA ALA A 94 9.08 -10.43 -18.57
C ALA A 94 9.11 -9.69 -17.23
N GLU A 95 10.13 -9.89 -16.41
CA GLU A 95 10.26 -9.25 -15.10
C GLU A 95 10.49 -7.73 -15.23
N ALA A 96 11.43 -7.33 -16.09
CA ALA A 96 11.75 -5.91 -16.34
C ALA A 96 10.57 -5.16 -16.97
N GLN A 97 9.83 -5.82 -17.87
CA GLN A 97 8.58 -5.28 -18.43
C GLN A 97 7.50 -5.14 -17.35
N THR A 98 7.37 -6.11 -16.45
CA THR A 98 6.40 -6.04 -15.34
C THR A 98 6.70 -4.85 -14.43
N ILE A 99 7.97 -4.67 -14.03
CA ILE A 99 8.42 -3.51 -13.26
C ILE A 99 8.08 -2.19 -13.97
N SER A 100 8.38 -2.11 -15.28
CA SER A 100 8.09 -0.93 -16.09
C SER A 100 6.59 -0.62 -16.15
N ASN A 101 5.77 -1.66 -16.32
CA ASN A 101 4.31 -1.53 -16.37
C ASN A 101 3.75 -1.09 -15.00
N ILE A 102 4.30 -1.59 -13.88
CA ILE A 102 3.89 -1.20 -12.53
C ILE A 102 4.24 0.25 -12.24
N ILE A 103 5.46 0.67 -12.55
CA ILE A 103 5.88 2.09 -12.41
C ILE A 103 4.95 2.98 -13.23
N GLY A 104 4.72 2.56 -14.48
CA GLY A 104 3.80 3.20 -15.39
C GLY A 104 4.25 4.58 -15.87
N GLY A 105 3.41 5.16 -16.71
CA GLY A 105 3.70 6.35 -17.48
C GLY A 105 2.43 7.13 -17.79
N THR A 106 2.47 7.78 -18.93
CA THR A 106 1.31 8.39 -19.56
C THR A 106 1.13 7.68 -20.90
N ASP A 107 -0.05 7.17 -21.17
CA ASP A 107 -0.37 6.57 -22.47
C ASP A 107 -0.56 7.65 -23.56
N GLU A 108 -0.68 7.22 -24.81
CA GLU A 108 -0.89 8.13 -25.97
C GLU A 108 -2.18 8.95 -25.86
N ASN A 109 -3.14 8.50 -25.04
CA ASN A 109 -4.40 9.18 -24.78
C ASN A 109 -4.33 10.14 -23.59
N GLY A 110 -3.15 10.30 -22.97
CA GLY A 110 -2.95 11.18 -21.81
C GLY A 110 -3.39 10.58 -20.47
N ASN A 111 -3.79 9.31 -20.41
CA ASN A 111 -4.13 8.63 -19.17
C ASN A 111 -2.87 8.15 -18.46
N TYR A 112 -2.89 8.22 -17.13
CA TYR A 112 -1.84 7.62 -16.32
C TYR A 112 -2.00 6.11 -16.21
N THR A 113 -0.88 5.40 -16.23
CA THR A 113 -0.81 3.94 -16.09
C THR A 113 -0.05 3.52 -14.84
N GLY A 114 -0.19 2.26 -14.43
CA GLY A 114 0.49 1.71 -13.25
C GLY A 114 0.26 2.52 -11.98
N LEU A 115 1.33 2.79 -11.23
CA LEU A 115 1.31 3.57 -10.00
C LEU A 115 0.80 5.00 -10.21
N LYS A 116 1.08 5.63 -11.36
CA LYS A 116 0.62 6.98 -11.66
C LYS A 116 -0.90 7.05 -11.80
N ALA A 117 -1.56 5.96 -12.17
CA ALA A 117 -3.03 5.89 -12.22
C ALA A 117 -3.68 6.12 -10.85
N LEU A 118 -2.98 5.84 -9.74
CA LEU A 118 -3.47 6.16 -8.40
C LEU A 118 -3.62 7.66 -8.15
N LEU A 119 -2.91 8.51 -8.91
CA LEU A 119 -3.04 9.97 -8.83
C LEU A 119 -4.40 10.45 -9.33
N THR A 120 -5.02 9.73 -10.26
CA THR A 120 -6.33 10.05 -10.83
C THR A 120 -7.47 9.28 -10.17
N ALA A 121 -7.18 8.45 -9.16
CA ALA A 121 -8.17 7.64 -8.46
C ALA A 121 -9.35 8.48 -7.92
N GLU A 122 -9.09 9.65 -7.34
CA GLU A 122 -10.14 10.53 -6.81
C GLU A 122 -11.11 11.00 -7.89
N ALA A 123 -10.60 11.31 -9.09
CA ALA A 123 -11.43 11.76 -10.20
C ALA A 123 -12.26 10.63 -10.82
N VAL A 124 -11.73 9.41 -10.84
CA VAL A 124 -12.37 8.24 -11.47
C VAL A 124 -13.35 7.55 -10.52
N THR A 125 -12.94 7.37 -9.27
CA THR A 125 -13.64 6.54 -8.28
C THR A 125 -14.32 7.36 -7.18
N GLY A 126 -14.07 8.67 -7.12
CA GLY A 126 -14.61 9.56 -6.09
C GLY A 126 -13.90 9.46 -4.74
N VAL A 127 -12.89 8.59 -4.60
CA VAL A 127 -12.16 8.38 -3.35
C VAL A 127 -10.66 8.52 -3.55
N LYS A 128 -9.99 9.08 -2.54
CA LYS A 128 -8.54 9.30 -2.57
C LYS A 128 -7.82 8.26 -1.70
N PRO A 129 -6.97 7.40 -2.28
CA PRO A 129 -6.22 6.43 -1.49
C PRO A 129 -5.16 7.12 -0.62
N ARG A 130 -5.09 6.68 0.64
CA ARG A 130 -4.19 7.21 1.69
C ARG A 130 -3.19 6.18 2.20
N ILE A 131 -3.41 4.91 1.89
CA ILE A 131 -2.57 3.78 2.26
C ILE A 131 -2.15 3.12 0.95
N LEU A 132 -0.87 3.14 0.59
CA LEU A 132 -0.39 2.65 -0.70
C LEU A 132 0.54 1.44 -0.56
N GLY A 133 0.50 0.53 -1.54
CA GLY A 133 1.46 -0.56 -1.63
C GLY A 133 1.37 -1.32 -2.94
N VAL A 134 2.40 -2.09 -3.25
CA VAL A 134 2.46 -2.98 -4.42
C VAL A 134 2.83 -4.38 -3.92
N PRO A 135 1.88 -5.16 -3.39
CA PRO A 135 2.24 -6.37 -2.69
C PRO A 135 2.86 -7.42 -3.60
N GLY A 136 4.02 -7.93 -3.19
CA GLY A 136 4.75 -8.99 -3.89
C GLY A 136 5.44 -8.55 -5.18
N LEU A 137 5.41 -7.25 -5.52
CA LEU A 137 6.02 -6.70 -6.74
C LEU A 137 6.67 -5.32 -6.49
N ASP A 138 7.15 -5.09 -5.28
CA ASP A 138 7.74 -3.86 -4.78
C ASP A 138 9.28 -3.91 -4.80
N SER A 139 9.84 -4.20 -5.99
CA SER A 139 11.28 -4.09 -6.24
C SER A 139 11.80 -2.67 -5.92
N LEU A 140 13.12 -2.52 -5.80
CA LEU A 140 13.75 -1.23 -5.48
C LEU A 140 13.29 -0.10 -6.43
N GLU A 141 13.17 -0.39 -7.72
CA GLU A 141 12.71 0.56 -8.75
C GLU A 141 11.25 0.97 -8.53
N VAL A 142 10.38 0.00 -8.22
CA VAL A 142 8.96 0.23 -7.93
C VAL A 142 8.79 1.04 -6.64
N ALA A 143 9.49 0.66 -5.58
CA ALA A 143 9.48 1.36 -4.29
C ALA A 143 9.98 2.81 -4.43
N THR A 144 11.01 3.03 -5.24
CA THR A 144 11.54 4.37 -5.55
C THR A 144 10.51 5.22 -6.32
N ALA A 145 9.77 4.61 -7.26
CA ALA A 145 8.69 5.29 -7.98
C ALA A 145 7.44 5.54 -7.12
N LEU A 146 7.16 4.67 -6.14
CA LEU A 146 6.05 4.81 -5.20
C LEU A 146 6.22 6.02 -4.27
N ALA A 147 7.45 6.29 -3.80
CA ALA A 147 7.74 7.38 -2.87
C ALA A 147 7.19 8.77 -3.29
N PRO A 148 7.48 9.30 -4.50
CA PRO A 148 6.93 10.59 -4.93
C PRO A 148 5.41 10.56 -5.14
N ILE A 149 4.82 9.40 -5.41
CA ILE A 149 3.37 9.23 -5.55
C ILE A 149 2.69 9.33 -4.18
N CYS A 150 3.25 8.68 -3.15
CA CYS A 150 2.82 8.85 -1.76
C CYS A 150 2.83 10.33 -1.35
N GLN A 151 3.89 11.07 -1.69
CA GLN A 151 3.99 12.51 -1.39
C GLN A 151 2.90 13.34 -2.08
N LYS A 152 2.66 13.11 -3.38
CA LYS A 152 1.61 13.82 -4.14
C LYS A 152 0.21 13.54 -3.60
N LEU A 153 -0.06 12.29 -3.23
CA LEU A 153 -1.34 11.90 -2.65
C LEU A 153 -1.48 12.29 -1.18
N ARG A 154 -0.37 12.65 -0.51
CA ARG A 154 -0.29 12.69 0.97
C ARG A 154 -0.81 11.39 1.56
N ALA A 155 -0.29 10.31 1.02
CA ALA A 155 -0.55 8.94 1.41
C ALA A 155 0.71 8.36 2.06
N PHE A 156 0.56 7.22 2.72
CA PHE A 156 1.65 6.48 3.34
C PHE A 156 1.81 5.14 2.63
N GLY A 157 3.04 4.83 2.21
CA GLY A 157 3.39 3.64 1.45
C GLY A 157 4.04 2.58 2.31
N TYR A 158 3.61 1.33 2.12
CA TYR A 158 4.20 0.14 2.74
C TYR A 158 4.93 -0.67 1.68
N ILE A 159 6.21 -0.92 1.94
CA ILE A 159 7.10 -1.69 1.07
C ILE A 159 7.80 -2.76 1.91
N SER A 160 8.13 -3.88 1.27
CA SER A 160 8.94 -4.97 1.79
C SER A 160 10.42 -4.65 1.58
N ALA A 161 11.28 -5.25 2.40
CA ALA A 161 12.70 -5.32 2.09
C ALA A 161 12.91 -6.38 1.00
N TRP A 162 12.78 -5.96 -0.27
CA TRP A 162 12.75 -6.83 -1.43
C TRP A 162 13.96 -7.78 -1.49
N ASP A 163 13.69 -9.08 -1.59
CA ASP A 163 14.68 -10.18 -1.69
C ASP A 163 15.77 -10.19 -0.59
N CYS A 164 15.49 -9.56 0.56
CA CYS A 164 16.42 -9.52 1.70
C CYS A 164 16.28 -10.77 2.56
N LYS A 165 17.35 -11.55 2.70
CA LYS A 165 17.37 -12.82 3.44
C LYS A 165 17.79 -12.66 4.89
N ASN A 166 18.53 -11.60 5.20
CA ASN A 166 19.04 -11.34 6.52
C ASN A 166 18.88 -9.86 6.91
N ILE A 167 19.10 -9.60 8.19
CA ILE A 167 18.95 -8.28 8.82
C ILE A 167 19.88 -7.24 8.18
N SER A 168 21.13 -7.62 7.88
CA SER A 168 22.11 -6.71 7.28
C SER A 168 21.67 -6.23 5.89
N GLU A 169 21.18 -7.14 5.06
CA GLU A 169 20.60 -6.81 3.74
C GLU A 169 19.37 -5.91 3.88
N ALA A 170 18.48 -6.20 4.84
CA ALA A 170 17.31 -5.37 5.08
C ALA A 170 17.68 -3.95 5.55
N MET A 171 18.72 -3.81 6.37
CA MET A 171 19.27 -2.52 6.80
C MET A 171 19.84 -1.75 5.60
N LEU A 172 20.66 -2.38 4.77
CA LEU A 172 21.21 -1.75 3.56
C LEU A 172 20.12 -1.37 2.57
N TYR A 173 19.11 -2.22 2.39
CA TYR A 173 17.97 -1.91 1.53
C TYR A 173 17.24 -0.65 2.03
N ARG A 174 17.07 -0.51 3.36
CA ARG A 174 16.44 0.66 3.98
C ARG A 174 17.18 1.96 3.72
N GLU A 175 18.50 1.93 3.51
CA GLU A 175 19.32 3.13 3.25
C GLU A 175 18.99 3.80 1.91
N ASN A 176 18.44 3.06 0.94
CA ASN A 176 18.03 3.60 -0.36
C ASN A 176 16.91 4.65 -0.24
N PHE A 177 16.17 4.68 0.88
CA PHE A 177 14.99 5.53 1.06
C PHE A 177 15.20 6.57 2.16
N SER A 178 14.90 7.83 1.85
CA SER A 178 14.90 8.94 2.81
C SER A 178 13.51 9.55 3.03
N GLN A 179 12.51 9.07 2.29
CA GLN A 179 11.16 9.61 2.30
C GLN A 179 10.44 9.19 3.58
N ARG A 180 9.80 10.15 4.24
CA ARG A 180 9.02 9.94 5.46
C ARG A 180 7.73 9.16 5.20
N GLU A 181 7.23 9.24 3.96
CA GLU A 181 5.99 8.63 3.52
C GLU A 181 6.13 7.12 3.23
N LEU A 182 7.32 6.54 3.38
CA LEU A 182 7.58 5.12 3.16
C LEU A 182 7.98 4.41 4.46
N MET A 183 7.48 3.19 4.59
CA MET A 183 7.83 2.28 5.66
C MET A 183 8.22 0.93 5.08
N VAL A 184 9.45 0.52 5.41
CA VAL A 184 9.98 -0.79 5.05
C VAL A 184 9.59 -1.80 6.13
N ILE A 185 9.11 -2.96 5.70
CA ILE A 185 8.71 -4.08 6.56
C ILE A 185 9.55 -5.30 6.19
N TRP A 186 10.07 -5.96 7.21
CA TRP A 186 10.75 -7.24 7.12
C TRP A 186 10.59 -7.97 8.47
N PRO A 187 10.48 -9.30 8.49
CA PRO A 187 10.38 -10.23 7.35
C PRO A 187 8.96 -10.31 6.77
N ASP A 188 8.79 -11.13 5.74
CA ASP A 188 7.47 -11.54 5.27
C ASP A 188 6.83 -12.57 6.22
N PHE A 189 5.54 -12.84 6.03
CA PHE A 189 4.83 -13.87 6.77
C PHE A 189 4.73 -15.17 5.98
N GLN A 190 4.33 -16.22 6.68
CA GLN A 190 3.91 -17.48 6.10
C GLN A 190 2.42 -17.70 6.37
N ALA A 191 1.70 -18.27 5.40
CA ALA A 191 0.31 -18.66 5.58
C ALA A 191 0.00 -19.92 4.77
N TRP A 192 -1.00 -20.68 5.22
CA TRP A 192 -1.48 -21.85 4.51
C TRP A 192 -2.36 -21.44 3.32
N ASP A 193 -1.96 -21.77 2.10
CA ASP A 193 -2.82 -21.67 0.92
C ASP A 193 -3.65 -22.95 0.78
N THR A 194 -4.97 -22.80 0.84
CA THR A 194 -5.93 -23.89 0.65
C THR A 194 -6.01 -24.38 -0.81
N THR A 195 -5.56 -23.58 -1.78
CA THR A 195 -5.54 -23.95 -3.19
C THR A 195 -4.33 -24.81 -3.51
N ALA A 196 -3.13 -24.34 -3.14
CA ALA A 196 -1.89 -25.10 -3.29
C ALA A 196 -1.74 -26.25 -2.26
N ASN A 197 -2.49 -26.21 -1.15
CA ASN A 197 -2.34 -27.11 0.01
C ASN A 197 -0.90 -27.10 0.57
N ALA A 198 -0.32 -25.90 0.65
CA ALA A 198 1.03 -25.69 1.12
C ALA A 198 1.13 -24.38 1.90
N THR A 199 2.16 -24.28 2.74
CA THR A 199 2.54 -22.99 3.34
C THR A 199 3.26 -22.16 2.29
N GLU A 200 2.70 -21.00 1.97
CA GLU A 200 3.29 -20.05 1.03
C GLU A 200 3.65 -18.73 1.74
N THR A 201 4.49 -17.94 1.07
CA THR A 201 4.85 -16.60 1.52
C THR A 201 3.62 -15.70 1.44
N ALA A 202 3.24 -15.13 2.59
CA ALA A 202 2.21 -14.12 2.67
C ALA A 202 2.88 -12.74 2.81
N TRP A 203 2.76 -11.92 1.77
CA TRP A 203 3.42 -10.62 1.70
C TRP A 203 3.03 -9.73 2.88
N ALA A 204 4.02 -9.27 3.63
CA ALA A 204 3.84 -8.38 4.77
C ALA A 204 3.24 -7.05 4.34
N THR A 205 3.53 -6.60 3.12
CA THR A 205 2.94 -5.39 2.54
C THR A 205 1.42 -5.47 2.45
N ALA A 206 0.84 -6.54 1.88
CA ALA A 206 -0.62 -6.69 1.78
C ALA A 206 -1.29 -6.68 3.16
N ARG A 207 -0.69 -7.38 4.14
CA ARG A 207 -1.20 -7.41 5.52
C ARG A 207 -1.08 -6.06 6.20
N ALA A 208 0.02 -5.34 5.99
CA ALA A 208 0.21 -3.99 6.51
C ALA A 208 -0.82 -3.00 5.96
N LEU A 209 -1.19 -3.10 4.66
CA LEU A 209 -2.27 -2.31 4.08
C LEU A 209 -3.59 -2.54 4.84
N GLY A 210 -3.96 -3.82 5.03
CA GLY A 210 -5.18 -4.19 5.76
C GLY A 210 -5.17 -3.79 7.24
N LEU A 211 -4.02 -3.92 7.91
CA LEU A 211 -3.83 -3.51 9.31
C LEU A 211 -3.88 -2.00 9.48
N ARG A 212 -3.22 -1.22 8.62
CA ARG A 212 -3.30 0.24 8.65
C ARG A 212 -4.74 0.70 8.51
N ALA A 213 -5.48 0.10 7.58
CA ALA A 213 -6.89 0.43 7.37
C ALA A 213 -7.76 0.04 8.58
N LYS A 214 -7.50 -1.11 9.21
CA LYS A 214 -8.16 -1.53 10.45
C LYS A 214 -7.92 -0.54 11.58
N ILE A 215 -6.65 -0.19 11.81
CA ILE A 215 -6.25 0.74 12.88
C ILE A 215 -6.91 2.10 12.66
N ASP A 216 -6.92 2.61 11.43
CA ASP A 216 -7.59 3.87 11.09
C ASP A 216 -9.08 3.87 11.39
N GLN A 217 -9.76 2.74 11.14
CA GLN A 217 -11.20 2.59 11.37
C GLN A 217 -11.54 2.40 12.85
N ASP A 218 -10.78 1.56 13.56
CA ASP A 218 -11.12 1.13 14.93
C ASP A 218 -10.57 2.09 15.99
N THR A 219 -9.36 2.60 15.80
CA THR A 219 -8.63 3.40 16.80
C THR A 219 -8.32 4.81 16.32
N GLY A 220 -8.08 4.98 15.02
CA GLY A 220 -7.71 6.25 14.40
C GLY A 220 -6.26 6.27 13.89
N TRP A 221 -6.02 7.23 13.00
CA TRP A 221 -4.75 7.40 12.26
C TRP A 221 -3.52 7.59 13.16
N HIS A 222 -3.70 8.04 14.40
CA HIS A 222 -2.60 8.28 15.34
C HIS A 222 -1.96 7.00 15.89
N LYS A 223 -2.66 5.86 15.85
CA LYS A 223 -2.12 4.60 16.38
C LYS A 223 -1.14 4.01 15.37
N THR A 224 0.02 3.59 15.86
CA THR A 224 1.06 2.91 15.09
C THR A 224 0.68 1.46 14.77
N LEU A 225 1.31 0.90 13.73
CA LEU A 225 1.18 -0.53 13.38
C LEU A 225 1.78 -1.46 14.44
N SER A 226 2.70 -0.97 15.27
CA SER A 226 3.41 -1.77 16.25
C SER A 226 2.47 -2.31 17.34
N ASN A 227 2.71 -3.57 17.73
CA ASN A 227 1.96 -4.31 18.74
C ASN A 227 0.47 -4.48 18.37
N VAL A 228 0.20 -4.84 17.12
CA VAL A 228 -1.15 -5.14 16.61
C VAL A 228 -1.09 -6.51 15.95
N GLY A 229 -1.83 -7.47 16.52
CA GLY A 229 -1.84 -8.84 16.04
C GLY A 229 -2.25 -8.95 14.58
N VAL A 230 -1.47 -9.72 13.83
CA VAL A 230 -1.70 -9.99 12.40
C VAL A 230 -2.56 -11.24 12.24
N ASN A 231 -3.74 -11.09 11.65
CA ASN A 231 -4.60 -12.25 11.36
C ASN A 231 -4.11 -13.02 10.13
N GLY A 232 -4.45 -14.31 10.02
CA GLY A 232 -4.28 -15.11 8.80
C GLY A 232 -2.83 -15.56 8.51
N VAL A 233 -1.92 -15.47 9.48
CA VAL A 233 -0.52 -15.93 9.38
C VAL A 233 -0.29 -17.16 10.25
N THR A 234 0.62 -18.02 9.82
CA THR A 234 1.07 -19.21 10.55
C THR A 234 2.51 -19.09 11.05
N GLY A 235 3.25 -18.09 10.58
CA GLY A 235 4.64 -17.85 10.97
C GLY A 235 5.25 -16.66 10.24
N ILE A 236 6.55 -16.48 10.44
CA ILE A 236 7.40 -15.47 9.78
C ILE A 236 8.40 -16.17 8.84
N SER A 237 8.76 -15.52 7.74
CA SER A 237 9.62 -16.12 6.70
C SER A 237 11.10 -16.17 7.09
N ALA A 238 11.53 -15.31 8.01
CA ALA A 238 12.85 -15.34 8.62
C ALA A 238 12.73 -15.17 10.13
N SER A 239 13.57 -15.88 10.89
CA SER A 239 13.61 -15.73 12.35
C SER A 239 14.15 -14.35 12.72
N VAL A 240 13.44 -13.65 13.60
CA VAL A 240 13.88 -12.38 14.20
C VAL A 240 13.88 -12.55 15.70
N PHE A 241 15.05 -12.43 16.33
CA PHE A 241 15.14 -12.52 17.77
C PHE A 241 14.71 -11.20 18.44
N TRP A 242 13.84 -11.31 19.43
CA TRP A 242 13.44 -10.20 20.30
C TRP A 242 13.30 -10.70 21.73
N ASP A 243 13.83 -9.93 22.67
CA ASP A 243 13.70 -10.12 24.10
C ASP A 243 13.45 -8.75 24.77
N LEU A 244 12.66 -8.73 25.85
CA LEU A 244 12.29 -7.50 26.54
C LEU A 244 13.39 -7.00 27.49
N GLN A 245 14.20 -7.91 28.02
CA GLN A 245 15.21 -7.65 29.06
C GLN A 245 16.61 -7.51 28.48
N GLU A 246 16.87 -8.12 27.31
CA GLU A 246 18.17 -8.11 26.65
C GLU A 246 18.27 -6.98 25.61
N SER A 247 19.37 -6.23 25.66
CA SER A 247 19.68 -5.18 24.69
C SER A 247 20.55 -5.72 23.55
N GLY A 248 20.34 -5.23 22.33
CA GLY A 248 21.13 -5.63 21.16
C GLY A 248 20.52 -6.80 20.39
N THR A 249 19.20 -6.95 20.50
CA THR A 249 18.44 -7.95 19.75
C THR A 249 18.37 -7.60 18.27
N ASP A 250 18.01 -8.57 17.43
CA ASP A 250 17.81 -8.35 15.99
C ASP A 250 16.77 -7.24 15.74
N ALA A 251 15.72 -7.22 16.57
CA ALA A 251 14.72 -6.18 16.55
C ALA A 251 15.24 -4.80 16.96
N ASP A 252 16.19 -4.72 17.90
CA ASP A 252 16.83 -3.44 18.26
C ASP A 252 17.64 -2.89 17.09
N LEU A 253 18.42 -3.73 16.41
CA LEU A 253 19.24 -3.34 15.26
C LEU A 253 18.39 -2.81 14.10
N LEU A 254 17.30 -3.51 13.80
CA LEU A 254 16.35 -3.11 12.76
C LEU A 254 15.64 -1.79 13.09
N ASN A 255 15.23 -1.62 14.35
CA ASN A 255 14.62 -0.38 14.81
C ASN A 255 15.63 0.79 14.85
N GLU A 256 16.90 0.52 15.17
CA GLU A 256 17.98 1.50 15.13
C GLU A 256 18.27 1.98 13.69
N ALA A 257 18.30 1.06 12.73
CA ALA A 257 18.43 1.38 11.31
C ALA A 257 17.27 2.27 10.80
N GLY A 258 16.07 2.10 11.37
CA GLY A 258 14.95 3.02 11.16
C GLY A 258 15.19 4.42 11.74
N ARG A 259 15.93 4.56 12.85
CA ARG A 259 16.10 5.83 13.59
C ARG A 259 17.33 6.65 13.18
N HIS A 260 18.41 6.03 12.72
CA HIS A 260 19.68 6.72 12.47
C HIS A 260 19.77 7.35 11.07
N HIS A 261 19.22 8.56 10.90
CA HIS A 261 19.86 9.65 10.13
C HIS A 261 19.09 10.97 10.29
N ALA A 262 19.83 12.04 10.59
CA ALA A 262 19.33 13.35 10.99
C ALA A 262 18.27 13.95 10.04
N HIS A 263 17.25 14.57 10.63
CA HIS A 263 16.18 15.39 10.02
C HIS A 263 15.04 14.73 9.22
N SER A 264 15.00 13.41 9.00
CA SER A 264 13.81 12.74 8.45
C SER A 264 13.39 11.56 9.33
N GLN A 265 12.17 11.57 9.90
CA GLN A 265 11.60 10.41 10.58
C GLN A 265 11.47 9.26 9.57
N ARG A 266 12.39 8.29 9.65
CA ARG A 266 12.42 7.07 8.86
C ARG A 266 11.74 5.97 9.68
N TRP A 267 10.78 5.25 9.10
CA TRP A 267 10.04 4.18 9.80
C TRP A 267 10.50 2.81 9.32
N PHE A 268 10.85 1.94 10.26
CA PHE A 268 11.06 0.49 10.10
C PHE A 268 10.20 -0.18 11.18
N SER A 269 9.46 -1.24 10.86
CA SER A 269 8.75 -2.00 11.90
C SER A 269 8.78 -3.46 11.58
N ILE A 270 9.01 -4.23 12.63
CA ILE A 270 8.61 -5.61 12.72
C ILE A 270 7.12 -5.60 13.08
N LEU A 271 6.32 -6.32 12.32
CA LEU A 271 4.94 -6.59 12.68
C LEU A 271 4.96 -7.87 13.53
N GLY A 272 4.81 -7.70 14.85
CA GLY A 272 4.64 -8.76 15.83
C GLY A 272 3.22 -8.80 16.35
#